data_AF-A0A3B9QXE2-F1
#
_entry.id   AF-A0A3B9QXE2-F1
#
_cell.length_a   1.000
_cell.length_b   1.000
_cell.length_c   1.000
_cell.angle_alpha   90.00
_cell.angle_beta   90.00
_cell.angle_gamma   90.00
#
_symmetry.space_group_name_H-M   'P 1'
#
loop_
_entity.id
_entity.type
_entity.pdbx_description
1 polymer ?
#
loop_
_entity_poly.entity_id
_entity_poly.type
_entity_poly.pdbx_seq_one_letter_code
_entity_poly.pdbx_strand_id
1 'polypeptide(L)'
;TTGDAPRWALVSPDGPADVAALTAVFTDQPGLRVSTLLAGGVQWALPEPSVGHRREDVFAQARHRVAGSAGIPDTDEALGITGVIVHGTPAELHSLASTPGVRAVEPLPADAVYGRFGMRPLEDTAPAPPVPAEEQPLVEDPAHPVNPEQPEVPAP
;
A
#
# COMPACT_ATOMS: atom_id res chain seq x y z
N THR A 1 -7.04 -31.71 -13.79
CA THR A 1 -5.81 -31.87 -12.98
C THR A 1 -5.12 -30.52 -12.96
N THR A 2 -5.49 -29.65 -12.02
CA THR A 2 -5.18 -28.20 -12.06
C THR A 2 -4.27 -27.78 -10.89
N GLY A 3 -3.79 -28.74 -10.10
CA GLY A 3 -3.18 -28.47 -8.80
C GLY A 3 -1.83 -27.77 -8.82
N ASP A 4 -1.04 -27.92 -9.90
CA ASP A 4 0.39 -27.57 -9.88
C ASP A 4 0.84 -26.65 -11.04
N ALA A 5 -0.03 -26.39 -12.02
CA ALA A 5 0.33 -25.55 -13.15
C ALA A 5 0.59 -24.10 -12.71
N PRO A 6 1.67 -23.46 -13.20
CA PRO A 6 1.92 -22.05 -13.01
C PRO A 6 0.74 -21.18 -13.44
N ARG A 7 0.51 -20.08 -12.72
CA ARG A 7 -0.59 -19.16 -12.99
C ARG A 7 -0.21 -17.74 -12.61
N TRP A 8 -0.96 -16.80 -13.16
CA TRP A 8 -0.91 -15.40 -12.76
C TRP A 8 -1.50 -15.22 -11.37
N ALA A 9 -0.97 -14.27 -10.61
CA ALA A 9 -1.54 -13.83 -9.35
C ALA A 9 -1.37 -12.32 -9.17
N LEU A 10 -2.34 -11.70 -8.50
CA LEU A 10 -2.19 -10.37 -7.92
C LEU A 10 -1.63 -10.54 -6.50
N VAL A 11 -0.59 -9.78 -6.20
CA VAL A 11 0.02 -9.70 -4.87
C VAL A 11 -0.23 -8.30 -4.34
N SER A 12 -0.91 -8.21 -3.22
CA SER A 12 -1.20 -6.94 -2.54
C SER A 12 -0.27 -6.83 -1.33
N PRO A 13 0.60 -5.80 -1.24
CA PRO A 13 1.40 -5.56 -0.05
C PRO A 13 0.55 -5.06 1.13
N ASP A 14 1.14 -5.01 2.32
CA ASP A 14 0.48 -4.51 3.55
C ASP A 14 0.17 -3.01 3.54
N GLY A 15 0.76 -2.26 2.62
CA GLY A 15 0.53 -0.84 2.36
C GLY A 15 1.34 -0.42 1.12
N PRO A 16 1.35 0.86 0.72
CA PRO A 16 2.16 1.32 -0.38
C PRO A 16 3.64 0.95 -0.19
N ALA A 17 4.17 0.09 -1.06
CA ALA A 17 5.52 -0.45 -0.97
C ALA A 17 6.50 0.34 -1.85
N ASP A 18 7.74 0.48 -1.38
CA ASP A 18 8.85 1.00 -2.17
C ASP A 18 9.73 -0.12 -2.75
N VAL A 19 10.85 0.25 -3.38
CA VAL A 19 11.78 -0.71 -3.97
C VAL A 19 12.41 -1.61 -2.91
N ALA A 20 12.72 -1.08 -1.72
CA ALA A 20 13.33 -1.84 -0.64
C ALA A 20 12.36 -2.88 -0.08
N ALA A 21 11.11 -2.49 0.18
CA ALA A 21 10.05 -3.39 0.62
C ALA A 21 9.79 -4.51 -0.39
N LEU A 22 9.68 -4.19 -1.68
CA LEU A 22 9.52 -5.22 -2.72
C LEU A 22 10.73 -6.14 -2.83
N THR A 23 11.94 -5.60 -2.67
CA THR A 23 13.17 -6.40 -2.70
C THR A 23 13.18 -7.41 -1.54
N ALA A 24 12.79 -6.99 -0.34
CA ALA A 24 12.67 -7.89 0.81
C ALA A 24 11.65 -9.02 0.56
N VAL A 25 10.52 -8.71 -0.09
CA VAL A 25 9.49 -9.72 -0.42
C VAL A 25 9.99 -10.73 -1.47
N PHE A 26 10.69 -10.28 -2.50
CA PHE A 26 11.02 -11.11 -3.66
C PHE A 26 12.44 -11.70 -3.68
N THR A 27 13.30 -11.33 -2.73
CA THR A 27 14.70 -11.82 -2.71
C THR A 27 14.78 -13.35 -2.55
N ASP A 28 13.87 -13.94 -1.78
CA ASP A 28 13.83 -15.39 -1.52
C ASP A 28 12.88 -16.14 -2.46
N GLN A 29 12.40 -15.48 -3.52
CA GLN A 29 11.44 -16.04 -4.47
C GLN A 29 11.98 -16.02 -5.92
N PRO A 30 13.16 -16.62 -6.20
CA PRO A 30 13.83 -16.51 -7.50
C PRO A 30 13.07 -17.18 -8.66
N GLY A 31 12.18 -18.14 -8.37
CA GLY A 31 11.33 -18.80 -9.37
C GLY A 31 10.13 -17.97 -9.81
N LEU A 32 9.75 -16.94 -9.03
CA LEU A 32 8.64 -16.07 -9.38
C LEU A 32 9.05 -15.04 -10.44
N ARG A 33 8.28 -15.04 -11.53
CA ARG A 33 8.33 -13.98 -12.52
C ARG A 33 7.53 -12.78 -11.99
N VAL A 34 8.13 -11.59 -11.95
CA VAL A 34 7.42 -10.34 -11.58
C VAL A 34 7.26 -9.50 -12.84
N SER A 35 6.02 -9.25 -13.25
CA SER A 35 5.72 -8.71 -14.59
C SER A 35 5.18 -7.28 -14.58
N THR A 36 4.45 -6.88 -13.54
CA THR A 36 3.81 -5.56 -13.49
C THR A 36 3.78 -5.05 -12.06
N LEU A 37 4.08 -3.76 -11.88
CA LEU A 37 3.80 -3.03 -10.64
C LEU A 37 2.60 -2.12 -10.86
N LEU A 38 1.76 -1.97 -9.84
CA LEU A 38 0.59 -1.11 -9.84
C LEU A 38 0.82 0.01 -8.83
N ALA A 39 0.83 1.26 -9.28
CA ALA A 39 1.13 2.44 -8.45
C ALA A 39 0.35 3.64 -8.96
N GLY A 40 -0.26 4.44 -8.09
CA GLY A 40 -0.93 5.69 -8.49
C GLY A 40 -1.96 5.54 -9.64
N GLY A 41 -2.61 4.38 -9.75
CA GLY A 41 -3.55 4.08 -10.85
C GLY A 41 -2.91 3.74 -12.21
N VAL A 42 -1.57 3.69 -12.30
CA VAL A 42 -0.83 3.31 -13.51
C VAL A 42 -0.17 1.94 -13.35
N GLN A 43 0.13 1.31 -14.50
CA GLN A 43 0.77 0.00 -14.57
C GLN A 43 2.20 0.13 -15.11
N TRP A 44 3.17 -0.39 -14.38
CA TRP A 44 4.58 -0.38 -14.79
C TRP A 44 4.97 -1.77 -15.25
N ALA A 45 5.10 -1.97 -16.55
CA ALA A 45 5.58 -3.22 -17.10
C ALA A 45 7.06 -3.43 -16.78
N LEU A 46 7.40 -4.60 -16.25
CA LEU A 46 8.76 -4.96 -15.86
C LEU A 46 9.36 -6.02 -16.79
N PRO A 47 10.60 -5.81 -17.27
CA PRO A 47 11.37 -6.88 -17.89
C PRO A 47 11.86 -7.87 -16.82
N GLU A 48 12.28 -9.06 -17.25
CA GLU A 48 13.06 -9.93 -16.36
C GLU A 48 14.48 -9.39 -16.19
N PRO A 49 15.15 -9.68 -15.05
CA PRO A 49 16.53 -9.29 -14.85
C PRO A 49 17.43 -9.89 -15.94
N SER A 50 18.22 -9.03 -16.58
CA SER A 50 19.27 -9.46 -17.49
C SER A 50 20.35 -10.25 -16.74
N VAL A 51 21.12 -11.07 -17.47
CA VAL A 51 22.25 -11.82 -16.88
C VAL A 51 23.15 -10.88 -16.08
N GLY A 52 23.50 -11.28 -14.84
CA GLY A 52 24.33 -10.50 -13.93
C GLY A 52 23.63 -9.38 -13.17
N HIS A 53 22.33 -9.16 -13.42
CA HIS A 53 21.50 -8.18 -12.69
C HIS A 53 20.51 -8.88 -11.77
N ARG A 54 20.11 -8.18 -10.72
CA ARG A 54 19.14 -8.63 -9.73
C ARG A 54 17.77 -8.04 -10.02
N ARG A 55 16.72 -8.63 -9.43
CA ARG A 55 15.36 -8.11 -9.52
C ARG A 55 15.22 -6.71 -8.91
N GLU A 56 16.01 -6.40 -7.89
CA GLU A 56 16.06 -5.05 -7.30
C GLU A 56 16.48 -3.97 -8.32
N ASP A 57 17.40 -4.29 -9.23
CA ASP A 57 17.86 -3.36 -10.26
C ASP A 57 16.71 -3.02 -11.23
N VAL A 58 15.89 -4.02 -11.55
CA VAL A 58 14.70 -3.86 -12.39
C VAL A 58 13.68 -2.95 -11.70
N PHE A 59 13.44 -3.14 -10.40
CA PHE A 59 12.52 -2.29 -9.64
C PHE A 59 13.00 -0.84 -9.56
N ALA A 60 14.29 -0.63 -9.25
CA ALA A 60 14.90 0.69 -9.21
C ALA A 60 14.83 1.40 -10.58
N GLN A 61 15.17 0.69 -11.66
CA GLN A 61 15.14 1.26 -13.01
C GLN A 61 13.73 1.60 -13.47
N ALA A 62 12.73 0.77 -13.14
CA ALA A 62 11.33 1.05 -13.44
C ALA A 62 10.83 2.30 -12.71
N ARG A 63 11.12 2.41 -11.40
CA ARG A 63 10.75 3.58 -10.60
C ARG A 63 11.41 4.86 -11.13
N HIS A 64 12.71 4.82 -11.43
CA HIS A 64 13.44 5.95 -12.01
C HIS A 64 12.83 6.40 -13.35
N ARG A 65 12.49 5.45 -14.23
CA ARG A 65 11.85 5.75 -15.52
C ARG A 65 10.51 6.45 -15.34
N VAL A 66 9.66 5.94 -14.45
CA VAL A 66 8.33 6.51 -14.22
C VAL A 66 8.44 7.90 -13.58
N ALA A 67 9.27 8.06 -12.55
CA ALA A 67 9.53 9.33 -11.90
C ALA A 67 9.99 10.39 -12.93
N GLY A 68 10.96 10.04 -13.77
CA GLY A 68 11.45 10.91 -14.84
C GLY A 68 10.38 11.28 -15.86
N SER A 69 9.51 10.34 -16.24
CA SER A 69 8.40 10.61 -17.16
C SER A 69 7.30 11.49 -16.56
N ALA A 70 7.11 11.42 -15.23
CA ALA A 70 6.12 12.20 -14.49
C ALA A 70 6.66 13.56 -14.02
N GLY A 71 7.98 13.78 -14.08
CA GLY A 71 8.61 15.02 -13.60
C GLY A 71 8.63 15.15 -12.08
N ILE A 72 8.60 14.04 -11.35
CA ILE A 72 8.61 13.99 -9.88
C ILE A 72 9.89 13.33 -9.34
N PRO A 73 10.26 13.58 -8.08
CA PRO A 73 11.36 12.85 -7.44
C PRO A 73 11.09 11.34 -7.42
N ASP A 74 12.15 10.54 -7.49
CA ASP A 74 12.04 9.10 -7.31
C ASP A 74 11.60 8.71 -5.90
N THR A 75 11.78 9.56 -4.90
CA THR A 75 11.30 9.36 -3.52
C THR A 75 9.83 9.71 -3.30
N ASP A 76 9.12 10.20 -4.32
CA ASP A 76 7.73 10.66 -4.18
C ASP A 76 6.79 9.52 -3.76
N GLU A 77 5.85 9.81 -2.86
CA GLU A 77 4.88 8.84 -2.32
C GLU A 77 3.85 8.37 -3.36
N ALA A 78 3.60 9.17 -4.41
CA ALA A 78 2.73 8.79 -5.52
C ALA A 78 3.27 7.58 -6.31
N LEU A 79 4.55 7.25 -6.13
CA LEU A 79 5.22 6.07 -6.69
C LEU A 79 5.07 4.82 -5.82
N GLY A 80 4.29 4.87 -4.73
CA GLY A 80 4.01 3.74 -3.86
C GLY A 80 3.31 2.60 -4.59
N ILE A 81 3.89 1.40 -4.52
CA ILE A 81 3.38 0.20 -5.17
C ILE A 81 2.27 -0.40 -4.31
N THR A 82 1.06 -0.47 -4.87
CA THR A 82 -0.13 -1.03 -4.21
C THR A 82 -0.42 -2.46 -4.66
N GLY A 83 0.15 -2.91 -5.78
CA GLY A 83 -0.02 -4.28 -6.26
C GLY A 83 1.10 -4.73 -7.18
N VAL A 84 1.32 -6.04 -7.24
CA VAL A 84 2.34 -6.69 -8.06
C VAL A 84 1.74 -7.88 -8.79
N ILE A 85 1.99 -7.99 -10.09
CA ILE A 85 1.53 -9.12 -10.90
C ILE A 85 2.67 -10.09 -11.10
N VAL A 86 2.45 -11.31 -10.62
CA VAL A 86 3.45 -12.37 -10.63
C VAL A 86 2.94 -13.59 -11.37
N HIS A 87 3.87 -14.42 -11.84
CA HIS A 87 3.57 -15.72 -12.42
C HIS A 87 4.45 -16.78 -11.75
N GLY A 88 3.81 -17.83 -11.26
CA GLY A 88 4.49 -18.89 -10.50
C GLY A 88 3.61 -20.10 -10.25
N THR A 89 4.22 -21.16 -9.76
CA THR A 89 3.54 -22.38 -9.31
C THR A 89 2.71 -22.12 -8.06
N PRO A 90 1.68 -22.92 -7.79
CA PRO A 90 0.87 -22.79 -6.58
C PRO A 90 1.69 -22.88 -5.28
N ALA A 91 2.76 -23.68 -5.26
CA ALA A 91 3.67 -23.76 -4.11
C ALA A 91 4.43 -22.46 -3.88
N GLU A 92 4.97 -21.83 -4.94
CA GLU A 92 5.65 -20.54 -4.85
C GLU A 92 4.69 -19.43 -4.42
N LEU A 93 3.46 -19.42 -4.96
CA LEU A 93 2.43 -18.44 -4.58
C LEU A 93 2.00 -18.61 -3.11
N HIS A 94 1.94 -19.83 -2.60
CA HIS A 94 1.64 -20.09 -1.19
C HIS A 94 2.79 -19.66 -0.26
N SER A 95 4.04 -19.90 -0.67
CA SER A 95 5.23 -19.40 0.02
C SER A 95 5.22 -17.86 0.09
N LEU A 96 4.91 -17.21 -1.04
CA LEU A 96 4.80 -15.76 -1.10
C LEU A 96 3.72 -15.20 -0.17
N ALA A 97 2.56 -15.88 -0.07
CA ALA A 97 1.49 -15.48 0.84
C ALA A 97 1.88 -15.53 2.33
N SER A 98 2.96 -16.25 2.66
CA SER A 98 3.49 -16.33 4.03
C SER A 98 4.64 -15.35 4.28
N THR A 99 5.00 -14.53 3.30
CA THR A 99 6.12 -13.59 3.39
C THR A 99 5.69 -12.31 4.11
N PRO A 100 6.45 -11.81 5.11
CA PRO A 100 6.15 -10.53 5.76
C PRO A 100 6.08 -9.38 4.75
N GLY A 101 5.10 -8.48 4.90
CA GLY A 101 4.87 -7.38 3.96
C GLY A 101 3.88 -7.72 2.83
N VAL A 102 3.42 -8.96 2.73
CA VAL A 102 2.39 -9.41 1.79
C VAL A 102 1.06 -9.59 2.52
N ARG A 103 0.07 -8.77 2.15
CA ARG A 103 -1.29 -8.83 2.70
C ARG A 103 -2.10 -9.96 2.09
N ALA A 104 -2.00 -10.10 0.77
CA ALA A 104 -2.77 -11.09 0.02
C ALA A 104 -2.05 -11.53 -1.25
N VAL A 105 -2.25 -12.80 -1.60
CA VAL A 105 -1.93 -13.36 -2.91
C VAL A 105 -3.22 -13.94 -3.48
N GLU A 106 -3.63 -13.45 -4.64
CA GLU A 106 -4.88 -13.79 -5.31
C GLU A 106 -4.56 -14.49 -6.63
N PRO A 107 -4.52 -15.84 -6.67
CA PRO A 107 -4.21 -16.58 -7.87
C PRO A 107 -5.39 -16.55 -8.86
N LEU A 108 -5.08 -16.34 -10.13
CA LEU A 108 -6.05 -16.36 -11.22
C LEU A 108 -6.33 -17.80 -11.70
N PRO A 109 -7.41 -18.02 -12.48
CA PRO A 109 -7.60 -19.27 -13.20
C PRO A 109 -6.36 -19.68 -14.02
N ALA A 110 -6.11 -20.98 -14.14
CA ALA A 110 -4.91 -21.51 -14.80
C ALA A 110 -4.84 -21.17 -16.30
N ASP A 111 -5.96 -20.83 -16.92
CA ASP A 111 -6.09 -20.40 -18.32
C ASP A 111 -6.09 -18.87 -18.50
N ALA A 112 -5.89 -18.10 -17.42
CA ALA A 112 -5.78 -16.66 -17.49
C ALA A 112 -4.59 -16.24 -18.37
N VAL A 113 -4.86 -15.35 -19.33
CA VAL A 113 -3.85 -14.83 -20.25
C VAL A 113 -3.38 -13.46 -19.76
N TYR A 114 -2.06 -13.26 -19.68
CA TYR A 114 -1.47 -11.96 -19.31
C TYR A 114 -2.07 -10.80 -20.10
N GLY A 115 -2.49 -9.75 -19.40
CA GLY A 115 -3.14 -8.58 -20.01
C GLY A 115 -4.61 -8.78 -20.40
N ARG A 116 -5.21 -9.94 -20.11
CA ARG A 116 -6.64 -10.22 -20.35
C ARG A 116 -7.39 -10.57 -19.06
N PHE A 117 -7.18 -9.76 -18.03
CA PHE A 117 -7.89 -9.82 -16.75
C PHE A 117 -7.90 -8.45 -16.08
N GLY A 118 -8.96 -8.18 -15.32
CA GLY A 118 -9.06 -6.98 -14.47
C GLY A 118 -8.36 -7.21 -13.14
N MET A 119 -7.81 -6.13 -12.56
CA MET A 119 -7.07 -6.19 -11.30
C MET A 119 -7.45 -4.98 -10.46
N ARG A 120 -7.68 -5.19 -9.17
CA ARG A 120 -7.91 -4.13 -8.21
C ARG A 120 -7.06 -4.42 -6.98
N PRO A 121 -5.94 -3.70 -6.80
CA PRO A 121 -5.17 -3.79 -5.57
C PRO A 121 -6.03 -3.49 -4.35
N LEU A 122 -5.70 -4.12 -3.22
CA LEU A 122 -6.32 -3.77 -1.96
C LEU A 122 -5.98 -2.32 -1.61
N GLU A 123 -7.00 -1.55 -1.26
CA GLU A 123 -6.83 -0.17 -0.81
C GLU A 123 -6.13 -0.17 0.56
N ASP A 124 -5.33 0.86 0.81
CA ASP A 124 -4.79 1.05 2.14
C ASP A 124 -5.93 1.44 3.09
N THR A 125 -6.30 0.50 3.96
CA THR A 125 -7.36 0.66 4.97
C THR A 125 -6.76 1.03 6.34
N ALA A 126 -5.54 1.54 6.38
CA ALA A 126 -5.07 2.23 7.58
C ALA A 126 -6.14 3.29 7.96
N PRO A 127 -6.69 3.26 9.20
CA PRO A 127 -7.63 4.28 9.62
C PRO A 127 -6.94 5.63 9.45
N ALA A 128 -7.64 6.59 8.82
CA ALA A 128 -7.15 7.94 8.67
C ALA A 128 -6.58 8.41 10.02
N PRO A 129 -5.40 9.06 10.05
CA PRO A 129 -4.88 9.60 11.30
C PRO A 129 -6.00 10.42 11.95
N PRO A 130 -6.22 10.29 13.27
CA PRO A 130 -7.28 11.04 13.92
C PRO A 130 -7.06 12.50 13.56
N VAL A 131 -8.03 13.10 12.86
CA VAL A 131 -8.07 14.54 12.68
C VAL A 131 -7.85 15.14 14.07
N PRO A 132 -6.80 15.96 14.29
CA PRO A 132 -6.66 16.63 15.56
C PRO A 132 -7.99 17.32 15.80
N ALA A 133 -8.63 17.06 16.94
CA ALA A 133 -9.88 17.69 17.28
C ALA A 133 -9.64 19.19 17.12
N GLU A 134 -10.28 19.80 16.12
CA GLU A 134 -10.36 21.25 16.02
C GLU A 134 -10.93 21.69 17.37
N GLU A 135 -10.08 22.34 18.17
CA GLU A 135 -10.41 22.85 19.48
C GLU A 135 -11.65 23.72 19.27
N GLN A 136 -12.82 23.19 19.62
CA GLN A 136 -14.06 23.92 19.45
C GLN A 136 -13.90 25.19 20.27
N PRO A 137 -14.05 26.39 19.67
CA PRO A 137 -13.88 27.62 20.42
C PRO A 137 -14.88 27.58 21.57
N LEU A 138 -14.36 27.75 22.78
CA LEU A 138 -15.13 27.88 24.00
C LEU A 138 -16.20 28.96 23.75
N VAL A 139 -17.44 28.55 23.52
CA VAL A 139 -18.57 29.46 23.50
C VAL A 139 -18.76 29.90 24.95
N GLU A 140 -18.23 31.06 25.30
CA GLU A 140 -18.57 31.74 26.56
C GLU A 140 -20.07 32.08 26.51
N ASP A 141 -20.86 31.35 27.29
CA ASP A 141 -22.29 31.59 27.46
C ASP A 141 -22.51 32.87 28.31
N PRO A 142 -23.18 33.91 27.78
CA PRO A 142 -23.44 35.13 28.51
C PRO A 142 -24.81 35.02 29.20
N ALA A 143 -24.83 34.55 30.45
CA ALA A 143 -25.70 35.05 31.52
C ALA A 143 -25.83 34.04 32.67
N HIS A 144 -25.51 34.47 33.89
CA HIS A 144 -26.47 34.43 35.00
C HIS A 144 -26.11 35.46 36.08
N PRO A 145 -27.11 35.98 36.82
CA PRO A 145 -27.14 37.35 37.30
C PRO A 145 -26.50 37.56 38.68
N VAL A 146 -26.08 38.80 38.90
CA VAL A 146 -25.74 39.39 40.21
C VAL A 146 -26.96 39.31 41.13
N ASN A 147 -26.79 38.77 42.35
CA ASN A 147 -27.74 38.99 43.44
C ASN A 147 -26.99 39.57 44.66
N PRO A 148 -27.40 40.71 45.23
CA PRO A 148 -26.67 41.38 46.30
C PRO A 148 -27.19 40.90 47.67
N GLU A 149 -26.33 40.30 48.49
CA GLU A 149 -26.66 40.09 49.91
C GLU A 149 -26.37 41.37 50.72
N GLN A 150 -27.43 41.86 51.36
CA GLN A 150 -27.51 43.01 52.26
C GLN A 150 -27.10 42.65 53.71
N PRO A 151 -26.88 43.63 54.61
CA PRO A 151 -25.88 43.55 55.68
C PRO A 151 -26.37 42.94 57.01
N GLU A 152 -25.38 42.47 57.77
CA GLU A 152 -25.43 41.87 59.11
C GLU A 152 -25.91 42.84 60.20
N VAL A 153 -26.82 42.41 61.09
CA VAL A 153 -27.20 43.11 62.33
C VAL A 153 -27.33 42.10 63.49
N PRO A 154 -26.68 42.32 64.66
CA PRO A 154 -26.76 41.38 65.80
C PRO A 154 -27.69 41.87 66.93
N ALA A 155 -28.30 40.92 67.67
CA ALA A 155 -28.82 41.03 69.06
C ALA A 155 -29.46 39.68 69.48
N PRO A 156 -29.68 39.36 70.78
CA PRO A 156 -29.57 40.21 71.99
C PRO A 156 -28.36 39.97 72.89
#